data_AF-A0A7S2A9H2-F1
#
_entry.id   AF-A0A7S2A9H2-F1
#
_cell.length_a   1.000
_cell.length_b   1.000
_cell.length_c   1.000
_cell.angle_alpha   90.00
_cell.angle_beta   90.00
_cell.angle_gamma   90.00
#
_symmetry.space_group_name_H-M   'P 1'
#
loop_
_entity.id
_entity.type
_entity.pdbx_description
1 polymer ?
#
loop_
_entity_poly.entity_id
_entity_poly.type
_entity_poly.pdbx_seq_one_letter_code
_entity_poly.pdbx_strand_id
1 'polypeptide(L)'
;APLTRGGNLPFRRLCADFGMEVGVGEMVFARYLLRGDPVESARLRRASNERVFGVQIATNCVEEGGRAIDAAVDAGADFVDLNCGCPIHEATRRGLGSAMLRNPSKLGRLIEGLAERAARRDVPFTAKVRLGCEEDDITVLDVAREVAAARGAGVAALTVHGRTARQGYSRPADWGMISNVVRELEGSGVAGGGEGDVHT
;
A
#
# COMPACT_ATOMS: atom_id res chain seq x y z
N ALA A 1 -0.71 -6.95 -7.60
CA ALA A 1 0.16 -6.59 -6.46
C ALA A 1 1.34 -5.75 -6.94
N PRO A 2 1.85 -4.80 -6.13
CA PRO A 2 3.07 -4.05 -6.44
C PRO A 2 4.32 -4.91 -6.23
N LEU A 3 5.20 -4.95 -7.22
CA LEU A 3 6.42 -5.76 -7.22
C LEU A 3 7.63 -4.86 -7.46
N THR A 4 8.37 -4.47 -6.42
CA THR A 4 9.59 -3.67 -6.57
C THR A 4 10.60 -4.41 -7.45
N ARG A 5 11.06 -3.76 -8.53
CA ARG A 5 11.93 -4.27 -9.61
C ARG A 5 11.30 -5.30 -10.55
N GLY A 6 9.99 -5.55 -10.47
CA GLY A 6 9.28 -6.48 -11.37
C GLY A 6 7.99 -5.92 -11.97
N GLY A 7 7.26 -5.06 -11.24
CA GLY A 7 5.96 -4.49 -11.61
C GLY A 7 6.05 -3.20 -12.42
N ASN A 8 7.05 -3.07 -13.28
CA ASN A 8 7.28 -1.88 -14.08
C ASN A 8 6.22 -1.73 -15.20
N LEU A 9 6.20 -0.57 -15.87
CA LEU A 9 5.19 -0.26 -16.89
C LEU A 9 5.13 -1.30 -18.01
N PRO A 10 6.24 -1.76 -18.64
CA PRO A 10 6.19 -2.81 -19.65
C PRO A 10 5.53 -4.10 -19.17
N PHE A 11 5.83 -4.54 -17.94
CA PHE A 11 5.22 -5.74 -17.37
C PHE A 11 3.73 -5.56 -17.12
N ARG A 12 3.32 -4.45 -16.49
CA ARG A 12 1.89 -4.17 -16.23
C ARG A 12 1.08 -4.02 -17.52
N ARG A 13 1.66 -3.41 -18.55
CA ARG A 13 1.05 -3.33 -19.89
C ARG A 13 0.75 -4.72 -20.44
N LEU A 14 1.70 -5.64 -20.33
CA LEU A 14 1.49 -7.03 -20.74
C LEU A 14 0.38 -7.69 -19.90
N CYS A 15 0.38 -7.52 -18.58
CA CYS A 15 -0.69 -8.03 -17.71
C CYS A 15 -2.06 -7.48 -18.10
N ALA A 16 -2.16 -6.21 -18.48
CA ALA A 16 -3.40 -5.60 -18.95
C ALA A 16 -3.89 -6.25 -20.26
N ASP A 17 -2.98 -6.56 -21.20
CA ASP A 17 -3.33 -7.32 -22.42
C ASP A 17 -3.87 -8.73 -22.11
N PHE A 18 -3.49 -9.31 -20.97
CA PHE A 18 -3.99 -10.60 -20.47
C PHE A 18 -5.19 -10.46 -19.51
N GLY A 19 -5.81 -9.28 -19.41
CA GLY A 19 -7.05 -9.09 -18.65
C GLY A 19 -6.89 -8.61 -17.22
N MET A 20 -5.73 -8.10 -16.81
CA MET A 20 -5.59 -7.40 -15.52
C MET A 20 -6.51 -6.18 -15.46
N GLU A 21 -7.45 -6.18 -14.52
CA GLU A 21 -8.40 -5.08 -14.33
C GLU A 21 -7.82 -3.93 -13.49
N VAL A 22 -7.03 -4.27 -12.47
CA VAL A 22 -6.42 -3.32 -11.53
C VAL A 22 -4.92 -3.56 -11.43
N GLY A 23 -4.14 -2.57 -11.83
CA GLY A 23 -2.68 -2.54 -11.73
C GLY A 23 -2.20 -1.61 -10.62
N VAL A 24 -1.08 -1.95 -9.99
CA VAL A 24 -0.37 -1.04 -9.07
C VAL A 24 1.08 -0.97 -9.50
N GLY A 25 1.61 0.25 -9.60
CA GLY A 25 3.01 0.49 -9.95
C GLY A 25 3.99 -0.04 -8.91
N GLU A 26 5.28 0.05 -9.24
CA GLU A 26 6.33 -0.15 -8.25
C GLU A 26 6.24 0.93 -7.16
N MET A 27 6.66 0.56 -5.94
CA MET A 27 6.71 1.48 -4.82
C MET A 27 7.53 2.74 -5.15
N VAL A 28 6.96 3.91 -4.89
CA VAL A 28 7.55 5.22 -5.11
C VAL A 28 7.99 5.82 -3.78
N PHE A 29 9.27 6.16 -3.63
CA PHE A 29 9.74 6.87 -2.45
C PHE A 29 9.34 8.34 -2.56
N ALA A 30 8.34 8.76 -1.76
CA ALA A 30 7.78 10.11 -1.82
C ALA A 30 8.85 11.19 -1.72
N ARG A 31 9.80 11.03 -0.80
CA ARG A 31 10.95 11.94 -0.64
C ARG A 31 11.78 12.15 -1.89
N TYR A 32 12.01 11.09 -2.67
CA TYR A 32 12.84 11.14 -3.87
C TYR A 32 12.03 11.67 -5.06
N LEU A 33 10.76 11.28 -5.16
CA LEU A 33 9.83 11.86 -6.13
C LEU A 33 9.77 13.40 -6.00
N LEU A 34 9.59 13.91 -4.79
CA LEU A 34 9.50 15.36 -4.54
C LEU A 34 10.81 16.12 -4.75
N ARG A 35 11.93 15.41 -4.92
CA ARG A 35 13.22 15.97 -5.31
C ARG A 35 13.46 15.93 -6.82
N GLY A 36 12.46 15.49 -7.60
CA GLY A 36 12.55 15.37 -9.05
C GLY A 36 13.41 14.19 -9.50
N ASP A 37 13.51 13.13 -8.69
CA ASP A 37 14.21 11.92 -9.13
C ASP A 37 13.54 11.34 -10.38
N PRO A 38 14.28 11.14 -11.48
CA PRO A 38 13.71 10.71 -12.75
C PRO A 38 13.21 9.25 -12.72
N VAL A 39 13.80 8.40 -11.87
CA VAL A 39 13.37 7.00 -11.70
C VAL A 39 12.05 6.95 -10.95
N GLU A 40 11.92 7.71 -9.86
CA GLU A 40 10.65 7.81 -9.13
C GLU A 40 9.54 8.45 -9.98
N SER A 41 9.88 9.48 -10.76
CA SER A 41 8.93 10.12 -11.67
C SER A 41 8.46 9.17 -12.78
N ALA A 42 9.34 8.29 -13.27
CA ALA A 42 8.97 7.29 -14.27
C ALA A 42 7.98 6.24 -13.73
N ARG A 43 7.98 5.97 -12.42
CA ARG A 43 7.05 5.02 -11.79
C ARG A 43 5.61 5.52 -11.73
N LEU A 44 5.38 6.82 -11.88
CA LEU A 44 4.03 7.41 -11.96
C LEU A 44 3.34 7.16 -13.31
N ARG A 45 4.06 6.66 -14.32
CA ARG A 45 3.53 6.51 -15.68
C ARG A 45 2.58 5.31 -15.77
N ARG A 46 1.46 5.53 -16.45
CA ARG A 46 0.44 4.56 -16.84
C ARG A 46 0.59 4.17 -18.32
N ALA A 47 0.39 2.90 -18.65
CA ALA A 47 0.21 2.44 -20.03
C ALA A 47 -1.23 2.65 -20.50
N SER A 48 -1.44 2.92 -21.80
CA SER A 48 -2.76 3.28 -22.33
C SER A 48 -3.83 2.19 -22.24
N ASN A 49 -3.45 0.94 -22.02
CA ASN A 49 -4.36 -0.20 -21.85
C ASN A 49 -4.61 -0.56 -20.38
N GLU A 50 -3.99 0.11 -19.41
CA GLU A 50 -4.32 -0.08 -17.98
C GLU A 50 -5.69 0.55 -17.69
N ARG A 51 -6.67 -0.28 -17.30
CA ARG A 51 -8.05 0.17 -16.98
C ARG A 51 -8.10 0.97 -15.67
N VAL A 52 -7.45 0.46 -14.64
CA VAL A 52 -7.32 1.09 -13.32
C VAL A 52 -5.87 0.97 -12.89
N PHE A 53 -5.23 2.10 -12.59
CA PHE A 53 -3.83 2.19 -12.19
C PHE A 53 -3.66 2.91 -10.85
N GLY A 54 -3.08 2.20 -9.90
CA GLY A 54 -2.70 2.74 -8.60
C GLY A 54 -1.22 3.11 -8.52
N VAL A 55 -0.92 4.23 -7.87
CA VAL A 55 0.45 4.58 -7.48
C VAL A 55 0.64 4.21 -6.01
N GLN A 56 1.59 3.32 -5.74
CA GLN A 56 1.98 3.00 -4.36
C GLN A 56 3.12 3.91 -3.89
N ILE A 57 2.90 4.68 -2.83
CA ILE A 57 3.88 5.55 -2.21
C ILE A 57 4.50 4.94 -0.94
N ALA A 58 5.73 5.32 -0.64
CA ALA A 58 6.43 5.05 0.60
C ALA A 58 6.80 6.36 1.29
N THR A 59 6.16 6.62 2.42
CA THR A 59 6.42 7.77 3.29
C THR A 59 6.02 7.44 4.73
N ASN A 60 6.49 8.25 5.67
CA ASN A 60 6.07 8.24 7.07
C ASN A 60 5.69 9.64 7.57
N CYS A 61 5.41 10.56 6.64
CA CYS A 61 5.07 11.95 6.90
C CYS A 61 3.84 12.35 6.07
N VAL A 62 2.80 12.84 6.72
CA VAL A 62 1.54 13.23 6.06
C VAL A 62 1.76 14.35 5.04
N GLU A 63 2.61 15.34 5.36
CA GLU A 63 2.87 16.46 4.45
C GLU A 63 3.65 16.03 3.19
N GLU A 64 4.65 15.16 3.36
CA GLU A 64 5.39 14.58 2.25
C GLU A 64 4.49 13.68 1.39
N GLY A 65 3.70 12.82 2.03
CA GLY A 65 2.76 11.95 1.35
C GLY A 65 1.65 12.69 0.64
N GLY A 66 1.12 13.78 1.20
CA GLY A 66 0.12 14.63 0.56
C GLY A 66 0.62 15.19 -0.77
N ARG A 67 1.84 15.72 -0.79
CA ARG A 67 2.46 16.21 -2.04
C ARG A 67 2.75 15.10 -3.04
N ALA A 68 3.06 13.89 -2.57
CA ALA A 68 3.24 12.73 -3.44
C ALA A 68 1.91 12.21 -4.01
N ILE A 69 0.83 12.26 -3.23
CA ILE A 69 -0.55 12.02 -3.68
C ILE A 69 -0.89 13.01 -4.79
N ASP A 70 -0.60 14.30 -4.60
CA ASP A 70 -0.85 15.33 -5.61
C ASP A 70 -0.15 14.99 -6.94
N ALA A 71 1.14 14.66 -6.88
CA ALA A 71 1.92 14.29 -8.05
C ALA A 71 1.40 12.99 -8.72
N ALA A 72 0.92 12.03 -7.94
CA ALA A 72 0.33 10.80 -8.48
C ALA A 72 -0.99 11.07 -9.21
N VAL A 73 -1.87 11.89 -8.63
CA VAL A 73 -3.14 12.30 -9.25
C VAL A 73 -2.88 13.10 -10.53
N ASP A 74 -1.94 14.04 -10.50
CA ASP A 74 -1.57 14.84 -11.68
C ASP A 74 -0.98 13.97 -12.82
N ALA A 75 -0.34 12.84 -12.46
CA ALA A 75 0.13 11.85 -13.42
C ALA A 75 -0.97 10.89 -13.92
N GLY A 76 -2.20 11.02 -13.42
CA GLY A 76 -3.37 10.25 -13.83
C GLY A 76 -3.54 8.93 -13.09
N ALA A 77 -3.12 8.84 -11.82
CA ALA A 77 -3.43 7.70 -10.96
C ALA A 77 -4.94 7.65 -10.64
N ASP A 78 -5.53 6.46 -10.73
CA ASP A 78 -6.94 6.22 -10.40
C ASP A 78 -7.14 5.96 -8.90
N PHE A 79 -6.08 5.59 -8.19
CA PHE A 79 -6.02 5.52 -6.72
C PHE A 79 -4.58 5.65 -6.21
N VAL A 80 -4.41 5.95 -4.91
CA VAL A 80 -3.10 5.98 -4.26
C VAL A 80 -3.05 4.96 -3.13
N ASP A 81 -1.96 4.21 -3.04
CA ASP A 81 -1.73 3.18 -2.03
C ASP A 81 -0.52 3.50 -1.14
N LEU A 82 -0.59 3.22 0.16
CA LEU A 82 0.56 3.33 1.07
C LEU A 82 1.25 1.98 1.27
N ASN A 83 2.54 1.92 0.99
CA ASN A 83 3.35 0.74 1.32
C ASN A 83 3.70 0.70 2.82
N CYS A 84 3.15 -0.28 3.52
CA CYS A 84 3.45 -0.58 4.93
C CYS A 84 4.01 -2.01 5.12
N GLY A 85 4.44 -2.66 4.03
CA GLY A 85 4.77 -4.09 4.04
C GLY A 85 6.12 -4.46 3.44
N CYS A 86 6.82 -3.54 2.75
CA CYS A 86 8.09 -3.85 2.10
C CYS A 86 9.21 -4.04 3.15
N PRO A 87 9.90 -5.20 3.17
CA PRO A 87 10.94 -5.48 4.16
C PRO A 87 12.34 -5.05 3.72
N ILE A 88 12.51 -4.48 2.52
CA ILE A 88 13.85 -4.16 2.00
C ILE A 88 14.58 -3.20 2.92
N HIS A 89 15.89 -3.42 3.10
CA HIS A 89 16.71 -2.63 4.00
C HIS A 89 16.63 -1.12 3.70
N GLU A 90 16.54 -0.76 2.41
CA GLU A 90 16.42 0.63 1.98
C GLU A 90 15.17 1.35 2.55
N ALA A 91 14.04 0.66 2.63
CA ALA A 91 12.81 1.21 3.20
C ALA A 91 12.86 1.16 4.73
N THR A 92 13.19 0.01 5.31
CA THR A 92 13.10 -0.22 6.76
C THR A 92 14.09 0.64 7.55
N ARG A 93 15.31 0.89 7.04
CA ARG A 93 16.28 1.79 7.68
C ARG A 93 15.81 3.24 7.79
N ARG A 94 14.78 3.63 7.02
CA ARG A 94 14.17 4.97 7.02
C ARG A 94 12.86 5.02 7.83
N GLY A 95 12.49 3.91 8.48
CA GLY A 95 11.21 3.78 9.17
C GLY A 95 10.03 3.72 8.20
N LEU A 96 10.23 3.14 7.02
CA LEU A 96 9.21 2.93 5.98
C LEU A 96 8.92 1.44 5.80
N GLY A 97 7.90 1.11 4.99
CA GLY A 97 7.51 -0.27 4.70
C GLY A 97 7.14 -1.02 5.99
N SER A 98 7.64 -2.25 6.14
CA SER A 98 7.28 -3.09 7.29
C SER A 98 7.76 -2.56 8.65
N ALA A 99 8.71 -1.62 8.68
CA ALA A 99 9.15 -1.00 9.93
C ALA A 99 8.02 -0.22 10.62
N MET A 100 7.02 0.24 9.86
CA MET A 100 5.86 0.96 10.41
C MET A 100 4.95 0.06 11.25
N LEU A 101 4.97 -1.26 11.02
CA LEU A 101 4.11 -2.23 11.72
C LEU A 101 4.44 -2.37 13.21
N ARG A 102 5.62 -1.89 13.65
CA ARG A 102 6.02 -1.91 15.07
C ARG A 102 5.24 -0.91 15.93
N ASN A 103 4.50 0.02 15.32
CA ASN A 103 3.69 0.98 16.05
C ASN A 103 2.35 1.21 15.32
N PRO A 104 1.36 0.32 15.56
CA PRO A 104 0.05 0.40 14.92
C PRO A 104 -0.63 1.76 15.09
N SER A 105 -0.58 2.34 16.29
CA SER A 105 -1.21 3.64 16.55
C SER A 105 -0.58 4.79 15.75
N LYS A 106 0.75 4.80 15.60
CA LYS A 106 1.42 5.78 14.73
C LYS A 106 1.08 5.56 13.26
N LEU A 107 1.00 4.30 12.84
CA LEU A 107 0.63 3.94 11.46
C LEU A 107 -0.83 4.33 11.16
N GLY A 108 -1.76 4.09 12.07
CA GLY A 108 -3.17 4.50 11.97
C GLY A 108 -3.31 6.00 11.70
N ARG A 109 -2.68 6.85 12.52
CA ARG A 109 -2.66 8.31 12.32
C ARG A 109 -2.06 8.73 10.98
N LEU A 110 -1.04 8.03 10.49
CA LEU A 110 -0.46 8.30 9.19
C LEU A 110 -1.44 7.95 8.06
N ILE A 111 -2.08 6.78 8.13
CA ILE A 111 -3.06 6.32 7.15
C ILE A 111 -4.25 7.28 7.11
N GLU A 112 -4.79 7.65 8.27
CA GLU A 112 -5.88 8.62 8.41
C GLU A 112 -5.51 9.95 7.75
N GLY A 113 -4.37 10.54 8.14
CA GLY A 113 -3.96 11.84 7.61
C GLY A 113 -3.69 11.82 6.09
N LEU A 114 -3.21 10.70 5.53
CA LEU A 114 -3.03 10.56 4.08
C LEU A 114 -4.34 10.33 3.34
N ALA A 115 -5.27 9.56 3.92
CA ALA A 115 -6.60 9.37 3.37
C ALA A 115 -7.37 10.70 3.29
N GLU A 116 -7.26 11.55 4.31
CA GLU A 116 -7.85 12.89 4.27
C GLU A 116 -7.25 13.77 3.16
N ARG A 117 -5.94 13.64 2.89
CA ARG A 117 -5.28 14.37 1.78
C ARG A 117 -5.75 13.87 0.43
N ALA A 118 -5.88 12.55 0.27
CA ALA A 118 -6.40 11.93 -0.95
C ALA A 118 -7.87 12.30 -1.20
N ALA A 119 -8.70 12.33 -0.16
CA ALA A 119 -10.11 12.74 -0.26
C ALA A 119 -10.26 14.18 -0.80
N ARG A 120 -9.35 15.11 -0.44
CA ARG A 120 -9.34 16.49 -0.99
C ARG A 120 -9.01 16.55 -2.48
N ARG A 121 -8.41 15.49 -3.03
CA ARG A 121 -8.10 15.33 -4.45
C ARG A 121 -9.10 14.40 -5.17
N ASP A 122 -10.16 13.98 -4.47
CA ASP A 122 -11.19 13.06 -4.98
C ASP A 122 -10.59 11.76 -5.54
N VAL A 123 -9.56 11.23 -4.87
CA VAL A 123 -8.90 9.98 -5.24
C VAL A 123 -9.01 8.95 -4.11
N PRO A 124 -9.38 7.69 -4.40
CA PRO A 124 -9.39 6.63 -3.39
C PRO A 124 -8.00 6.40 -2.79
N PHE A 125 -7.96 6.19 -1.48
CA PHE A 125 -6.72 5.88 -0.76
C PHE A 125 -6.76 4.48 -0.15
N THR A 126 -5.71 3.70 -0.37
CA THR A 126 -5.57 2.36 0.19
C THR A 126 -4.27 2.22 0.96
N ALA A 127 -4.16 1.17 1.79
CA ALA A 127 -2.91 0.81 2.42
C ALA A 127 -2.64 -0.69 2.29
N LYS A 128 -1.37 -1.04 2.18
CA LYS A 128 -0.91 -2.43 2.07
C LYS A 128 0.05 -2.80 3.20
N VAL A 129 -0.34 -3.78 4.01
CA VAL A 129 0.40 -4.24 5.20
C VAL A 129 0.85 -5.69 5.08
N ARG A 130 1.66 -6.11 6.05
CA ARG A 130 2.00 -7.52 6.36
C ARG A 130 1.40 -7.86 7.73
N LEU A 131 1.47 -9.13 8.15
CA LEU A 131 0.95 -9.55 9.46
C LEU A 131 1.65 -8.87 10.65
N GLY A 132 2.92 -8.50 10.47
CA GLY A 132 3.78 -7.97 11.52
C GLY A 132 5.21 -7.84 11.01
N CYS A 133 6.11 -7.31 11.85
CA CYS A 133 7.52 -7.21 11.49
C CYS A 133 8.26 -8.53 11.77
N GLU A 134 8.11 -9.07 12.98
CA GLU A 134 8.71 -10.34 13.42
C GLU A 134 7.68 -11.48 13.40
N GLU A 135 8.13 -12.71 13.65
CA GLU A 135 7.24 -13.90 13.67
C GLU A 135 6.36 -13.98 14.92
N ASP A 136 6.87 -13.47 16.03
CA ASP A 136 6.24 -13.43 17.36
C ASP A 136 5.55 -12.10 17.67
N ASP A 137 5.63 -11.13 16.76
CA ASP A 137 5.05 -9.79 16.88
C ASP A 137 4.05 -9.52 15.74
N ILE A 138 2.87 -10.12 15.87
CA ILE A 138 1.76 -10.00 14.92
C ILE A 138 0.89 -8.80 15.29
N THR A 139 1.02 -7.71 14.54
CA THR A 139 0.40 -6.41 14.87
C THR A 139 -0.72 -6.01 13.92
N VAL A 140 -1.01 -6.81 12.89
CA VAL A 140 -1.96 -6.43 11.82
C VAL A 140 -3.39 -6.21 12.31
N LEU A 141 -3.84 -6.91 13.35
CA LEU A 141 -5.17 -6.70 13.92
C LEU A 141 -5.28 -5.35 14.64
N ASP A 142 -4.21 -4.91 15.31
CA ASP A 142 -4.17 -3.58 15.91
C ASP A 142 -4.14 -2.50 14.83
N VAL A 143 -3.42 -2.73 13.73
CA VAL A 143 -3.47 -1.83 12.56
C VAL A 143 -4.89 -1.76 11.98
N ALA A 144 -5.57 -2.90 11.84
CA ALA A 144 -6.95 -2.94 11.35
C ALA A 144 -7.92 -2.16 12.25
N ARG A 145 -7.77 -2.27 13.58
CA ARG A 145 -8.56 -1.49 14.56
C ARG A 145 -8.35 0.01 14.42
N GLU A 146 -7.10 0.44 14.30
CA GLU A 146 -6.77 1.86 14.12
C GLU A 146 -7.36 2.39 12.80
N VAL A 147 -7.29 1.61 11.73
CA VAL A 147 -7.91 1.96 10.44
C VAL A 147 -9.44 1.98 10.53
N ALA A 148 -10.06 1.01 11.21
CA ALA A 148 -11.51 0.96 11.40
C ALA A 148 -12.04 2.11 12.29
N ALA A 149 -11.21 2.59 13.23
CA ALA A 149 -11.52 3.72 14.10
C ALA A 149 -11.47 5.06 13.38
N ALA A 150 -10.66 5.19 12.31
CA ALA A 150 -10.55 6.39 11.46
C ALA A 150 -11.76 6.58 10.51
N ARG A 151 -12.97 6.44 11.04
CA ARG A 151 -14.22 6.55 10.28
C ARG A 151 -14.33 7.94 9.65
N GLY A 152 -14.59 7.97 8.35
CA GLY A 152 -14.73 9.23 7.60
C GLY A 152 -13.42 9.80 7.05
N ALA A 153 -12.27 9.22 7.38
CA ALA A 153 -10.97 9.64 6.81
C ALA A 153 -10.84 9.34 5.31
N GLY A 154 -11.69 8.46 4.77
CA GLY A 154 -11.70 8.12 3.34
C GLY A 154 -10.76 6.98 2.95
N VAL A 155 -10.36 6.12 3.89
CA VAL A 155 -9.63 4.87 3.57
C VAL A 155 -10.58 3.95 2.81
N ALA A 156 -10.24 3.64 1.55
CA ALA A 156 -11.06 2.80 0.69
C ALA A 156 -10.80 1.30 0.93
N ALA A 157 -9.53 0.91 1.15
CA ALA A 157 -9.19 -0.49 1.37
C ALA A 157 -7.90 -0.69 2.18
N LEU A 158 -7.84 -1.80 2.92
CA LEU A 158 -6.66 -2.34 3.57
C LEU A 158 -6.35 -3.73 3.00
N THR A 159 -5.20 -3.87 2.34
CA THR A 159 -4.73 -5.14 1.78
C THR A 159 -3.65 -5.75 2.65
N VAL A 160 -3.79 -7.04 2.99
CA VAL A 160 -2.89 -7.76 3.88
C VAL A 160 -2.12 -8.82 3.11
N HIS A 161 -0.79 -8.75 3.14
CA HIS A 161 0.03 -9.90 2.79
C HIS A 161 0.06 -10.86 3.98
N GLY A 162 -0.36 -12.12 3.78
CA GLY A 162 -0.54 -13.14 4.81
C GLY A 162 0.74 -13.67 5.46
N ARG A 163 1.81 -12.88 5.53
CA ARG A 163 3.08 -13.22 6.16
C ARG A 163 3.63 -12.03 6.92
N THR A 164 4.47 -12.30 7.90
CA THR A 164 5.29 -11.28 8.54
C THR A 164 6.41 -10.82 7.61
N ALA A 165 7.06 -9.70 7.93
CA ALA A 165 8.22 -9.25 7.18
C ALA A 165 9.40 -10.25 7.31
N ARG A 166 9.62 -10.78 8.52
CA ARG A 166 10.68 -11.75 8.83
C ARG A 166 10.57 -13.07 8.06
N GLN A 167 9.33 -13.55 7.84
CA GLN A 167 9.07 -14.77 7.07
C GLN A 167 9.45 -14.61 5.60
N GLY A 168 9.38 -13.41 5.02
CA GLY A 168 9.58 -13.23 3.58
C GLY A 168 8.60 -14.09 2.78
N TYR A 169 9.10 -15.16 2.17
CA TYR A 169 8.34 -16.20 1.45
C TYR A 169 8.62 -17.63 1.95
N SER A 170 9.20 -17.79 3.16
CA SER A 170 9.64 -19.09 3.68
C SER A 170 8.52 -19.95 4.27
N ARG A 171 7.33 -19.37 4.49
CA ARG A 171 6.14 -20.00 5.07
C ARG A 171 4.94 -19.82 4.16
N PRO A 172 3.87 -20.63 4.25
CA PRO A 172 2.61 -20.33 3.57
C PRO A 172 1.98 -19.02 4.08
N ALA A 173 1.17 -18.37 3.24
CA ALA A 173 0.35 -17.23 3.64
C ALA A 173 -0.78 -17.66 4.60
N ASP A 174 -0.95 -16.93 5.71
CA ASP A 174 -1.99 -17.14 6.71
C ASP A 174 -3.29 -16.44 6.30
N TRP A 175 -4.13 -17.18 5.56
CA TRP A 175 -5.47 -16.75 5.15
C TRP A 175 -6.46 -16.65 6.32
N GLY A 176 -6.21 -17.36 7.43
CA GLY A 176 -7.01 -17.24 8.64
C GLY A 176 -6.84 -15.86 9.28
N MET A 177 -5.60 -15.39 9.38
CA MET A 177 -5.31 -14.05 9.88
C MET A 177 -5.85 -12.95 8.95
N ILE A 178 -5.75 -13.13 7.63
CA ILE A 178 -6.39 -12.23 6.66
C ILE A 178 -7.90 -12.15 6.91
N SER A 179 -8.56 -13.30 7.09
CA SER A 179 -10.01 -13.35 7.37
C SER A 179 -10.38 -12.63 8.66
N ASN A 180 -9.55 -12.73 9.70
CA ASN A 180 -9.75 -11.98 10.94
C ASN A 180 -9.63 -10.47 10.74
N VAL A 181 -8.69 -10.00 9.91
CA VAL A 181 -8.57 -8.59 9.54
C VAL A 181 -9.81 -8.11 8.79
N VAL A 182 -10.30 -8.89 7.81
CA VAL A 182 -11.52 -8.53 7.07
C VAL A 182 -12.71 -8.35 8.02
N ARG A 183 -12.89 -9.26 8.99
CA ARG A 183 -13.94 -9.15 10.02
C ARG A 183 -13.77 -7.92 10.91
N GLU A 184 -12.54 -7.60 11.31
CA GLU A 184 -12.26 -6.41 12.12
C GLU A 184 -12.62 -5.10 11.40
N LEU A 185 -12.57 -5.10 10.05
CA LEU A 185 -12.95 -3.94 9.23
C LEU A 185 -14.46 -3.86 8.95
N GLU A 186 -15.27 -4.87 9.29
CA GLU A 186 -16.70 -4.88 9.00
C GLU A 186 -17.42 -3.68 9.66
N GLY A 187 -18.28 -3.01 8.89
CA GLY A 187 -19.00 -1.82 9.35
C GLY A 187 -18.17 -0.53 9.47
N SER A 188 -16.87 -0.57 9.14
CA SER A 188 -16.03 0.65 9.09
C SER A 188 -16.17 1.44 7.78
N GLY A 189 -16.64 0.80 6.71
CA GLY A 189 -16.63 1.34 5.35
C GLY A 189 -15.32 1.09 4.58
N VAL A 190 -14.33 0.44 5.21
CA VAL A 190 -13.05 0.06 4.58
C VAL A 190 -13.14 -1.37 4.02
N ALA A 191 -12.79 -1.56 2.75
CA ALA A 191 -12.71 -2.89 2.18
C ALA A 191 -11.47 -3.66 2.68
N GLY A 192 -11.64 -4.92 3.08
CA GLY A 192 -10.53 -5.81 3.45
C GLY A 192 -10.13 -6.71 2.27
N GLY A 193 -8.83 -6.90 2.05
CA GLY A 193 -8.30 -7.77 1.01
C GLY A 193 -7.05 -8.54 1.44
N GLY A 194 -6.75 -9.65 0.77
CA GLY A 194 -5.63 -10.52 1.08
C GLY A 194 -4.73 -10.79 -0.13
N GLU A 195 -3.44 -11.00 0.11
CA GLU A 195 -2.50 -11.54 -0.87
C GLU A 195 -1.52 -12.55 -0.26
N GLY A 196 -0.99 -13.42 -1.12
CA GLY A 196 0.01 -14.43 -0.79
C GLY A 196 -0.45 -15.81 -1.27
N ASP A 197 0.40 -16.50 -2.03
CA ASP A 197 0.19 -17.90 -2.46
C ASP A 197 -1.07 -18.17 -3.29
N VAL A 198 -1.53 -17.15 -4.03
CA VAL A 198 -2.57 -17.32 -5.05
C VAL A 198 -1.90 -17.76 -6.34
N HIS A 199 -2.10 -19.02 -6.72
CA HIS A 199 -1.50 -19.65 -7.91
C HIS A 199 -2.54 -20.11 -8.94
N THR A 200 -3.82 -20.10 -8.57
CA THR A 200 -4.97 -20.53 -9.39
C THR A 200 -6.20 -19.72 -9.00
#